data_AF-A0A803RBF2-F1
#
_entry.id   AF-A0A803RBF2-F1
#
_cell.length_a   1.000
_cell.length_b   1.000
_cell.length_c   1.000
_cell.angle_alpha   90.00
_cell.angle_beta   90.00
_cell.angle_gamma   90.00
#
_symmetry.space_group_name_H-M   'P 1'
#
loop_
_entity.id
_entity.type
_entity.pdbx_description
1 polymer ?
#
loop_
_entity_poly.entity_id
_entity_poly.type
_entity_poly.pdbx_seq_one_letter_code
_entity_poly.pdbx_strand_id
1 'polypeptide(L)'
;MSRVTTESPVTARSRLAVLSAHLAAVSFEPNDLSSSLEPHCVSSRTPIQPPGNLKGSLSIVDERTGKKYQVQVSEEGTIKATDLKKITTGGNDKGLKLYDPGYLNTAPVRSSICYIDGDEGILRYRGYPIEELAESSTYLEVAYCLMYGNLPSQSQLANWEFAISQHSALPQGVLDIIHAMPHDAHPMGVVVSAMSALSVFTLMPTLLLKAKIFISRNKSETNK
;
A
#
# COMPACT_ATOMS: atom_id res chain seq x y z
N MET A 1 0.96 2.28 -56.61
CA MET A 1 1.51 2.68 -55.30
C MET A 1 0.58 2.17 -54.22
N SER A 2 0.91 1.02 -53.61
CA SER A 2 0.30 0.56 -52.35
C SER A 2 1.16 -0.61 -51.84
N ARG A 3 1.99 -0.31 -50.83
CA ARG A 3 2.92 -1.28 -50.23
C ARG A 3 2.21 -1.92 -49.04
N VAL A 4 1.88 -3.19 -49.17
CA VAL A 4 1.39 -4.05 -48.08
C VAL A 4 2.57 -4.31 -47.13
N THR A 5 2.50 -3.82 -45.89
CA THR A 5 3.45 -4.14 -44.84
C THR A 5 3.04 -5.45 -44.16
N THR A 6 3.86 -6.47 -44.34
CA THR A 6 3.81 -7.79 -43.70
C THR A 6 4.02 -7.68 -42.18
N GLU A 7 3.03 -8.03 -41.37
CA GLU A 7 3.18 -8.24 -39.92
C GLU A 7 4.10 -9.44 -39.63
N SER A 8 4.97 -9.32 -38.62
CA SER A 8 5.95 -10.34 -38.24
C SER A 8 5.30 -11.52 -37.48
N PRO A 9 5.81 -12.76 -37.61
CA PRO A 9 5.23 -13.97 -37.02
C PRO A 9 5.28 -14.03 -35.47
N VAL A 10 6.06 -13.14 -34.84
CA VAL A 10 6.18 -13.05 -33.37
C VAL A 10 4.95 -12.38 -32.75
N THR A 11 4.43 -11.34 -33.39
CA THR A 11 3.22 -10.62 -32.95
C THR A 11 1.95 -11.45 -33.11
N ALA A 12 1.90 -12.33 -34.12
CA ALA A 12 0.79 -13.26 -34.31
C ALA A 12 0.75 -14.35 -33.22
N ARG A 13 1.93 -14.83 -32.77
CA ARG A 13 2.04 -15.84 -31.72
C ARG A 13 1.64 -15.32 -30.34
N SER A 14 1.97 -14.08 -30.01
CA SER A 14 1.56 -13.45 -28.75
C SER A 14 0.04 -13.20 -28.68
N ARG A 15 -0.60 -12.85 -29.80
CA ARG A 15 -2.07 -12.73 -29.87
C ARG A 15 -2.80 -14.06 -29.74
N LEU A 16 -2.25 -15.14 -30.31
CA LEU A 16 -2.81 -16.49 -30.19
C LEU A 16 -2.70 -17.06 -28.77
N ALA A 17 -1.60 -16.78 -28.06
CA ALA A 17 -1.43 -17.16 -26.65
C ALA A 17 -2.45 -16.46 -25.73
N VAL A 18 -2.75 -15.18 -26.01
CA VAL A 18 -3.76 -14.40 -25.26
C VAL A 18 -5.17 -14.92 -25.49
N LEU A 19 -5.52 -15.31 -26.73
CA LEU A 19 -6.83 -15.90 -27.04
C LEU A 19 -6.98 -17.33 -26.48
N SER A 20 -5.92 -18.12 -26.50
CA SER A 20 -5.93 -19.48 -25.93
C SER A 20 -6.11 -19.48 -24.41
N ALA A 21 -5.59 -18.47 -23.70
CA ALA A 21 -5.81 -18.30 -22.27
C ALA A 21 -7.25 -17.89 -21.93
N HIS A 22 -7.92 -17.16 -22.83
CA HIS A 22 -9.33 -16.81 -22.68
C HIS A 22 -10.27 -18.00 -22.87
N LEU A 23 -9.93 -18.93 -23.77
CA LEU A 23 -10.79 -20.10 -24.06
C LEU A 23 -10.68 -21.20 -22.99
N ALA A 24 -9.54 -21.30 -22.30
CA ALA A 24 -9.31 -22.34 -21.28
C ALA A 24 -10.00 -22.07 -19.93
N ALA A 25 -10.49 -20.85 -19.68
CA ALA A 25 -11.05 -20.44 -18.39
C ALA A 25 -12.55 -20.76 -18.22
N VAL A 26 -13.21 -21.38 -19.22
CA VAL A 26 -14.63 -21.74 -19.13
C VAL A 26 -14.76 -23.26 -19.00
N SER A 27 -14.60 -23.75 -17.78
CA SER A 27 -15.11 -25.05 -17.33
C SER A 27 -15.45 -24.90 -15.86
N PHE A 28 -16.74 -24.72 -15.56
CA PHE A 28 -17.26 -24.41 -14.23
C PHE A 28 -17.90 -25.67 -13.64
N GLU A 29 -17.38 -26.14 -12.51
CA GLU A 29 -18.11 -26.97 -11.53
C GLU A 29 -18.49 -26.07 -10.34
N PRO A 30 -19.65 -26.27 -9.68
CA PRO A 30 -20.28 -25.23 -8.87
C PRO A 30 -20.04 -25.43 -7.37
N ASN A 31 -19.17 -24.61 -6.77
CA ASN A 31 -19.39 -24.12 -5.41
C ASN A 31 -18.39 -23.00 -5.06
N ASP A 32 -18.82 -22.15 -4.12
CA ASP A 32 -18.09 -21.03 -3.51
C ASP A 32 -18.05 -19.71 -4.28
N LEU A 33 -19.24 -19.08 -4.33
CA LEU A 33 -19.38 -17.62 -4.39
C LEU A 33 -18.73 -16.97 -3.16
N SER A 34 -17.45 -16.59 -3.22
CA SER A 34 -16.87 -15.59 -2.31
C SER A 34 -15.66 -14.80 -2.85
N SER A 35 -15.43 -14.79 -4.18
CA SER A 35 -14.26 -14.12 -4.78
C SER A 35 -14.60 -13.16 -5.93
N SER A 36 -15.77 -12.53 -5.93
CA SER A 36 -16.16 -11.59 -7.01
C SER A 36 -15.60 -10.16 -6.88
N LEU A 37 -14.34 -10.02 -6.46
CA LEU A 37 -13.55 -8.82 -6.74
C LEU A 37 -12.41 -9.22 -7.65
N GLU A 38 -12.70 -9.38 -8.95
CA GLU A 38 -11.68 -9.55 -9.99
C GLU A 38 -10.92 -8.22 -10.16
N PRO A 39 -9.63 -8.13 -9.77
CA PRO A 39 -8.79 -6.99 -10.08
C PRO A 39 -8.08 -7.29 -11.41
N HIS A 40 -8.68 -6.87 -12.51
CA HIS A 40 -8.02 -6.83 -13.82
C HIS A 40 -8.24 -5.44 -14.43
N CYS A 41 -7.22 -4.73 -14.92
CA CYS A 41 -6.11 -5.17 -15.77
C CYS A 41 -4.76 -4.57 -15.32
N VAL A 42 -3.69 -5.35 -15.50
CA VAL A 42 -2.28 -5.06 -15.13
C VAL A 42 -1.98 -5.13 -13.63
N SER A 43 -2.33 -6.20 -12.92
CA SER A 43 -1.69 -6.51 -11.63
C SER A 43 -0.29 -7.08 -11.89
N SER A 44 0.72 -6.73 -11.08
CA SER A 44 2.05 -7.33 -11.14
C SER A 44 1.92 -8.86 -11.08
N ARG A 45 2.32 -9.55 -12.15
CA ARG A 45 2.10 -11.00 -12.35
C ARG A 45 2.96 -11.91 -11.47
N THR A 46 3.59 -11.40 -10.41
CA THR A 46 4.39 -12.24 -9.52
C THR A 46 4.43 -11.61 -8.14
N PRO A 47 3.57 -12.03 -7.19
CA PRO A 47 3.92 -11.84 -5.79
C PRO A 47 5.27 -12.52 -5.58
N ILE A 48 6.27 -11.77 -5.10
CA ILE A 48 7.57 -12.33 -4.77
C ILE A 48 7.31 -13.34 -3.66
N GLN A 49 7.51 -14.62 -3.98
CA GLN A 49 7.45 -15.66 -2.97
C GLN A 49 8.63 -15.42 -2.04
N PRO A 50 8.41 -15.34 -0.71
CA PRO A 50 9.53 -15.23 0.22
C PRO A 50 10.50 -16.40 -0.01
N PRO A 51 11.81 -16.22 0.25
CA PRO A 51 12.79 -17.27 0.07
C PRO A 51 12.31 -18.57 0.73
N GLY A 52 12.44 -19.69 -0.01
CA GLY A 52 11.75 -20.94 0.31
C GLY A 52 12.04 -21.48 1.71
N ASN A 53 10.98 -21.93 2.37
CA ASN A 53 10.96 -22.73 3.61
C ASN A 53 11.38 -22.02 4.93
N LEU A 54 10.94 -20.78 5.14
CA LEU A 54 11.10 -20.09 6.44
C LEU A 54 10.02 -20.45 7.48
N LYS A 55 8.94 -21.11 7.04
CA LYS A 55 7.85 -21.54 7.92
C LYS A 55 8.31 -22.74 8.75
N GLY A 56 8.16 -22.65 10.07
CA GLY A 56 8.56 -23.73 10.94
C GLY A 56 8.34 -23.43 12.41
N SER A 57 8.91 -24.28 13.25
CA SER A 57 8.84 -24.12 14.69
C SER A 57 10.24 -23.95 15.27
N LEU A 58 10.45 -22.88 16.02
CA LEU A 58 11.70 -22.56 16.71
C LEU A 58 11.62 -23.03 18.16
N SER A 59 12.59 -23.83 18.59
CA SER A 59 12.71 -24.27 19.99
C SER A 59 13.74 -23.40 20.71
N ILE A 60 13.29 -22.66 21.73
CA ILE A 60 14.12 -21.82 22.59
C ILE A 60 14.33 -22.54 23.91
N VAL A 61 15.58 -22.78 24.28
CA VAL A 61 15.94 -23.39 25.56
C VAL A 61 16.53 -22.31 26.45
N ASP A 62 15.88 -22.03 27.57
CA ASP A 62 16.40 -21.09 28.57
C ASP A 62 17.23 -21.84 29.60
N GLU A 63 18.56 -21.66 29.57
CA GLU A 63 19.49 -22.31 30.50
C GLU A 63 19.31 -21.83 31.95
N ARG A 64 18.79 -20.61 32.17
CA ARG A 64 18.54 -20.07 33.52
C ARG A 64 17.45 -20.86 34.26
N THR A 65 16.47 -21.35 33.52
CA THR A 65 15.28 -22.03 34.07
C THR A 65 15.21 -23.51 33.72
N GLY A 66 16.02 -23.98 32.76
CA GLY A 66 15.96 -25.33 32.19
C GLY A 66 14.70 -25.59 31.36
N LYS A 67 13.87 -24.58 31.10
CA LYS A 67 12.60 -24.72 30.38
C LYS A 67 12.81 -24.61 28.87
N LYS A 68 12.10 -25.46 28.13
CA LYS A 68 12.03 -25.42 26.67
C LYS A 68 10.73 -24.77 26.23
N TYR A 69 10.83 -23.82 25.31
CA TYR A 69 9.71 -23.07 24.74
C TYR A 69 9.69 -23.26 23.23
N GLN A 70 8.50 -23.34 22.66
CA GLN A 70 8.30 -23.53 21.23
C GLN A 70 7.56 -22.31 20.66
N VAL A 71 8.16 -21.67 19.67
CA VAL A 71 7.65 -20.45 19.01
C VAL A 71 7.43 -20.76 17.53
N GLN A 72 6.35 -20.22 16.95
CA GLN A 72 6.06 -20.43 15.53
C GLN A 72 6.72 -19.34 14.69
N VAL A 73 7.37 -19.76 13.62
CA VAL A 73 7.96 -18.87 12.61
C VAL A 73 6.96 -18.70 11.47
N SER A 74 6.69 -17.44 11.11
CA SER A 74 5.78 -17.12 10.01
C SER A 74 6.39 -17.47 8.65
N GLU A 75 5.57 -17.50 7.60
CA GLU A 75 6.01 -17.76 6.22
C GLU A 75 7.04 -16.73 5.71
N GLU A 76 7.02 -15.53 6.29
CA GLU A 76 7.96 -14.43 6.03
C GLU A 76 9.24 -14.53 6.90
N GLY A 77 9.44 -15.60 7.68
CA GLY A 77 10.59 -15.76 8.57
C GLY A 77 10.54 -14.97 9.88
N THR A 78 9.42 -14.32 10.20
CA THR A 78 9.29 -13.50 11.41
C THR A 78 8.71 -14.27 12.59
N ILE A 79 9.22 -14.01 13.79
CA ILE A 79 8.61 -14.43 15.06
C ILE A 79 7.86 -13.28 15.73
N LYS A 80 6.79 -13.58 16.48
CA LYS A 80 6.07 -12.56 17.25
C LYS A 80 6.84 -12.25 18.54
N ALA A 81 7.22 -10.99 18.74
CA ALA A 81 7.90 -10.55 19.96
C ALA A 81 7.10 -10.84 21.25
N THR A 82 5.76 -10.86 21.17
CA THR A 82 4.88 -11.21 22.29
C THR A 82 5.08 -12.64 22.78
N ASP A 83 5.54 -13.56 21.93
CA ASP A 83 5.81 -14.94 22.34
C ASP A 83 7.06 -15.04 23.23
N LEU A 84 8.04 -14.16 23.04
CA LEU A 84 9.22 -14.09 23.92
C LEU A 84 8.85 -13.62 25.34
N LYS A 85 7.80 -12.81 25.49
CA LYS A 85 7.29 -12.38 26.81
C LYS A 85 6.84 -13.55 27.68
N LYS A 86 6.50 -14.71 27.10
CA LYS A 86 6.09 -15.91 27.84
C LYS A 86 7.26 -16.56 28.59
N ILE A 87 8.49 -16.25 28.18
CA ILE A 87 9.72 -16.77 28.80
C ILE A 87 9.99 -15.94 30.06
N THR A 88 9.88 -16.57 31.23
CA THR A 88 10.02 -15.92 32.54
C THR A 88 10.91 -16.77 33.45
N THR A 89 11.77 -16.12 34.24
CA THR A 89 12.65 -16.79 35.21
C THR A 89 12.00 -17.04 36.58
N GLY A 90 10.75 -16.58 36.77
CA GLY A 90 10.05 -16.62 38.06
C GLY A 90 10.32 -15.36 38.91
N GLY A 91 9.45 -15.07 39.87
CA GLY A 91 9.58 -13.91 40.77
C GLY A 91 9.26 -12.57 40.09
N ASN A 92 7.97 -12.25 39.90
CA ASN A 92 7.47 -10.94 39.45
C ASN A 92 8.07 -10.37 38.13
N ASP A 93 8.74 -11.20 37.34
CA ASP A 93 9.36 -10.82 36.08
C ASP A 93 8.31 -10.63 34.97
N LYS A 94 8.44 -9.54 34.22
CA LYS A 94 7.50 -9.15 33.15
C LYS A 94 7.72 -9.86 31.80
N GLY A 95 8.56 -10.90 31.78
CA GLY A 95 8.93 -11.66 30.59
C GLY A 95 10.16 -11.11 29.86
N LEU A 96 10.75 -11.94 28.98
CA LEU A 96 11.87 -11.54 28.13
C LEU A 96 11.44 -10.43 27.15
N LYS A 97 12.32 -9.45 26.97
CA LYS A 97 12.12 -8.33 26.04
C LYS A 97 13.17 -8.36 24.95
N LEU A 98 12.79 -7.94 23.76
CA LEU A 98 13.73 -7.76 22.66
C LEU A 98 14.41 -6.39 22.82
N TYR A 99 15.73 -6.37 22.76
CA TYR A 99 16.53 -5.14 22.78
C TYR A 99 17.21 -5.00 21.42
N ASP A 100 16.69 -4.10 20.60
CA ASP A 100 17.15 -3.83 19.24
C ASP A 100 17.07 -2.32 18.97
N PRO A 101 18.10 -1.54 19.34
CA PRO A 101 18.10 -0.10 19.13
C PRO A 101 18.09 0.22 17.63
N GLY A 102 17.04 0.90 17.17
CA GLY A 102 16.87 1.26 15.77
C GLY A 102 16.15 0.22 14.92
N TYR A 103 15.63 -0.87 15.50
CA TYR A 103 14.86 -1.90 14.82
C TYR A 103 15.61 -2.55 13.63
N LEU A 104 16.92 -2.77 13.77
CA LEU A 104 17.76 -3.27 12.69
C LEU A 104 17.36 -4.69 12.25
N ASN A 105 16.86 -5.51 13.17
CA ASN A 105 16.40 -6.88 12.90
C ASN A 105 14.95 -7.11 13.38
N THR A 106 14.20 -6.04 13.56
CA THR A 106 12.81 -6.10 14.00
C THR A 106 11.91 -5.62 12.89
N ALA A 107 10.97 -6.45 12.44
CA ALA A 107 9.92 -6.04 11.51
C ALA A 107 8.71 -5.51 12.30
N PRO A 108 8.49 -4.18 12.38
CA PRO A 108 7.42 -3.62 13.21
C PRO A 108 6.04 -3.67 12.53
N VAL A 109 6.00 -3.62 11.20
CA VAL A 109 4.77 -3.47 10.40
C VAL A 109 4.86 -4.37 9.17
N ARG A 110 3.75 -5.02 8.84
CA ARG A 110 3.57 -5.69 7.54
C ARG A 110 3.03 -4.70 6.53
N SER A 111 3.68 -4.59 5.38
CA SER A 111 3.29 -3.67 4.30
C SER A 111 3.30 -4.40 2.96
N SER A 112 2.36 -4.05 2.09
CA SER A 112 2.29 -4.51 0.69
C SER A 112 2.58 -3.39 -0.31
N ILE A 113 3.20 -2.30 0.15
CA ILE A 113 3.40 -1.08 -0.65
C ILE A 113 4.73 -1.12 -1.41
N CYS A 114 5.85 -1.33 -0.73
CA CYS A 114 7.16 -1.39 -1.36
C CYS A 114 7.95 -2.61 -0.91
N TYR A 115 8.78 -3.12 -1.80
CA TYR A 115 9.79 -4.13 -1.51
C TYR A 115 11.15 -3.59 -1.94
N ILE A 116 12.14 -3.75 -1.06
CA ILE A 116 13.49 -3.26 -1.25
C ILE A 116 14.43 -4.42 -0.95
N ASP A 117 15.27 -4.76 -1.92
CA ASP A 117 16.44 -5.62 -1.75
C ASP A 117 17.68 -4.78 -2.06
N GLY A 118 18.46 -4.47 -1.04
CA GLY A 118 19.66 -3.65 -1.17
C GLY A 118 20.84 -4.37 -1.81
N ASP A 119 20.89 -5.71 -1.70
CA ASP A 119 22.00 -6.52 -2.21
C ASP A 119 21.84 -6.76 -3.71
N GLU A 120 20.61 -7.04 -4.15
CA GLU A 120 20.28 -7.20 -5.57
C GLU A 120 19.96 -5.86 -6.27
N GLY A 121 19.84 -4.77 -5.50
CA GLY A 121 19.49 -3.45 -6.03
C GLY A 121 18.06 -3.36 -6.54
N ILE A 122 17.14 -4.17 -6.00
CA ILE A 122 15.75 -4.25 -6.44
C ILE A 122 14.89 -3.30 -5.62
N LEU A 123 14.22 -2.37 -6.28
CA LEU A 123 13.18 -1.52 -5.68
C LEU A 123 11.88 -1.71 -6.45
N ARG A 124 10.82 -2.10 -5.73
CA ARG A 124 9.50 -2.34 -6.31
C ARG A 124 8.41 -1.61 -5.56
N TYR A 125 7.51 -0.98 -6.30
CA TYR A 125 6.25 -0.42 -5.77
C TYR A 125 5.09 -1.30 -6.21
N ARG A 126 4.28 -1.79 -5.26
CA ARG A 126 3.15 -2.70 -5.53
C ARG A 126 3.51 -3.89 -6.44
N GLY A 127 4.78 -4.31 -6.43
CA GLY A 127 5.32 -5.39 -7.26
C GLY A 127 5.95 -4.95 -8.59
N TYR A 128 5.68 -3.73 -9.07
CA TYR A 128 6.30 -3.18 -10.29
C TYR A 128 7.74 -2.72 -10.03
N PRO A 129 8.70 -3.06 -10.90
CA PRO A 129 10.06 -2.52 -10.85
C PRO A 129 10.04 -1.00 -10.99
N ILE A 130 10.91 -0.30 -10.26
CA ILE A 130 10.95 1.16 -10.32
C ILE A 130 11.40 1.67 -11.69
N GLU A 131 12.23 0.91 -12.40
CA GLU A 131 12.74 1.25 -13.73
C GLU A 131 11.58 1.35 -14.73
N GLU A 132 10.65 0.39 -14.67
CA GLU A 132 9.46 0.37 -15.53
C GLU A 132 8.53 1.56 -15.22
N LEU A 133 8.30 1.84 -13.94
CA LEU A 133 7.46 2.96 -13.52
C LEU A 133 8.08 4.31 -13.89
N ALA A 134 9.41 4.45 -13.82
CA ALA A 134 10.10 5.69 -14.14
C ALA A 134 10.09 5.99 -15.65
N GLU A 135 10.18 4.96 -16.50
CA GLU A 135 10.19 5.11 -17.96
C GLU A 135 8.78 5.25 -18.55
N SER A 136 7.81 4.52 -17.99
CA SER A 136 6.50 4.32 -18.62
C SER A 136 5.34 4.97 -17.87
N SER A 137 5.55 5.58 -16.71
CA SER A 137 4.48 6.16 -15.90
C SER A 137 4.78 7.58 -15.40
N THR A 138 3.71 8.29 -15.10
CA THR A 138 3.71 9.62 -14.52
C THR A 138 3.57 9.56 -12.99
N TYR A 139 3.94 10.64 -12.30
CA TYR A 139 3.79 10.72 -10.84
C TYR A 139 2.36 10.45 -10.36
N LEU A 140 1.35 10.93 -11.11
CA LEU A 140 -0.05 10.75 -10.73
C LEU A 140 -0.53 9.30 -10.87
N GLU A 141 -0.03 8.56 -11.86
CA GLU A 141 -0.27 7.12 -12.02
C GLU A 141 0.33 6.32 -10.88
N VAL A 142 1.59 6.63 -10.52
CA VAL A 142 2.28 5.98 -9.41
C VAL A 142 1.58 6.31 -8.08
N ALA A 143 1.17 7.56 -7.86
CA ALA A 143 0.41 7.94 -6.68
C ALA A 143 -0.93 7.19 -6.57
N TYR A 144 -1.64 7.03 -7.70
CA TYR A 144 -2.84 6.21 -7.77
C TYR A 144 -2.53 4.74 -7.43
N CYS A 145 -1.47 4.18 -8.01
CA CYS A 145 -1.03 2.81 -7.75
C CYS A 145 -0.70 2.56 -6.27
N LEU A 146 0.01 3.48 -5.62
CA LEU A 146 0.34 3.36 -4.20
C LEU A 146 -0.93 3.38 -3.32
N MET A 147 -1.89 4.24 -3.66
CA MET A 147 -3.13 4.39 -2.90
C MET A 147 -4.11 3.24 -3.11
N TYR A 148 -4.33 2.82 -4.35
CA TYR A 148 -5.36 1.82 -4.73
C TYR A 148 -4.81 0.42 -5.01
N GLY A 149 -3.50 0.27 -5.16
CA GLY A 149 -2.82 -1.01 -5.34
C GLY A 149 -2.57 -1.44 -6.79
N ASN A 150 -3.25 -0.84 -7.78
CA ASN A 150 -3.11 -1.18 -9.19
C ASN A 150 -2.91 0.09 -10.04
N LEU A 151 -2.31 -0.04 -11.22
CA LEU A 151 -2.21 1.06 -12.19
C LEU A 151 -3.60 1.47 -12.71
N PRO A 152 -3.86 2.77 -12.90
CA PRO A 152 -5.16 3.25 -13.36
C PRO A 152 -5.37 2.95 -14.85
N SER A 153 -6.63 2.78 -15.26
CA SER A 153 -7.01 2.86 -16.68
C SER A 153 -7.03 4.31 -17.16
N GLN A 154 -7.02 4.54 -18.48
CA GLN A 154 -7.04 5.90 -19.05
C GLN A 154 -8.22 6.77 -18.53
N SER A 155 -9.39 6.16 -18.35
CA SER A 155 -10.56 6.88 -17.83
C SER A 155 -10.44 7.17 -16.33
N GLN A 156 -9.86 6.24 -15.55
CA GLN A 156 -9.59 6.44 -14.12
C GLN A 156 -8.54 7.52 -13.91
N LEU A 157 -7.50 7.53 -14.72
CA LEU A 157 -6.46 8.55 -14.71
C LEU A 157 -7.04 9.94 -14.97
N ALA A 158 -7.83 10.11 -16.04
CA ALA A 158 -8.44 11.41 -16.35
C ALA A 158 -9.32 11.93 -15.19
N ASN A 159 -10.08 11.03 -14.55
CA ASN A 159 -10.88 11.38 -13.37
C ASN A 159 -10.01 11.74 -12.16
N TRP A 160 -8.91 11.02 -11.96
CA TRP A 160 -7.95 11.26 -10.88
C TRP A 160 -7.25 12.62 -11.03
N GLU A 161 -6.76 12.93 -12.23
CA GLU A 161 -6.16 14.22 -12.56
C GLU A 161 -7.14 15.36 -12.35
N PHE A 162 -8.38 15.19 -12.82
CA PHE A 162 -9.44 16.19 -12.61
C PHE A 162 -9.72 16.39 -11.11
N ALA A 163 -9.86 15.31 -10.34
CA ALA A 163 -10.12 15.40 -8.91
C ALA A 163 -8.98 16.12 -8.16
N ILE A 164 -7.72 15.81 -8.46
CA ILE A 164 -6.57 16.49 -7.87
C ILE A 164 -6.56 17.97 -8.24
N SER A 165 -6.79 18.29 -9.52
CA SER A 165 -6.82 19.67 -10.00
C SER A 165 -7.88 20.50 -9.25
N GLN A 166 -9.08 19.96 -9.06
CA GLN A 166 -10.15 20.62 -8.30
C GLN A 166 -9.80 20.85 -6.82
N HIS A 167 -8.99 19.99 -6.21
CA HIS A 167 -8.58 20.07 -4.80
C HIS A 167 -7.21 20.72 -4.58
N SER A 168 -6.58 21.25 -5.63
CA SER A 168 -5.26 21.89 -5.55
C SER A 168 -5.28 23.29 -4.94
N ALA A 169 -6.44 23.95 -4.91
CA ALA A 169 -6.58 25.30 -4.38
C ALA A 169 -6.46 25.34 -2.84
N LEU A 170 -5.60 26.24 -2.34
CA LEU A 170 -5.40 26.43 -0.90
C LEU A 170 -6.34 27.50 -0.33
N PRO A 171 -6.82 27.34 0.92
CA PRO A 171 -7.52 28.41 1.62
C PRO A 171 -6.63 29.65 1.80
N GLN A 172 -7.21 30.85 1.65
CA GLN A 172 -6.47 32.11 1.77
C GLN A 172 -5.70 32.24 3.10
N GLY A 173 -6.29 31.78 4.21
CA GLY A 173 -5.63 31.83 5.51
C GLY A 173 -4.32 31.03 5.58
N VAL A 174 -4.16 29.97 4.78
CA VAL A 174 -2.88 29.23 4.67
C VAL A 174 -1.86 30.04 3.89
N LEU A 175 -2.27 30.73 2.82
CA LEU A 175 -1.39 31.60 2.03
C LEU A 175 -0.89 32.78 2.85
N ASP A 176 -1.75 33.39 3.66
CA ASP A 176 -1.37 34.51 4.53
C ASP A 176 -0.32 34.08 5.56
N ILE A 177 -0.43 32.86 6.10
CA ILE A 177 0.58 32.28 7.01
C ILE A 177 1.90 32.05 6.28
N ILE A 178 1.88 31.57 5.04
CA ILE A 178 3.09 31.40 4.23
C ILE A 178 3.77 32.74 3.97
N HIS A 179 3.00 33.77 3.61
CA HIS A 179 3.53 35.11 3.34
C HIS A 179 3.99 35.85 4.61
N ALA A 180 3.47 35.50 5.78
CA ALA A 180 3.89 36.10 7.05
C ALA A 180 5.26 35.60 7.54
N MET A 181 5.80 34.53 6.95
CA MET A 181 7.10 34.00 7.34
C MET A 181 8.25 34.84 6.78
N PRO A 182 9.40 34.90 7.48
CA PRO A 182 10.59 35.59 6.98
C PRO A 182 11.03 35.03 5.62
N HIS A 183 11.54 35.89 4.73
CA HIS A 183 12.05 35.49 3.43
C HIS A 183 13.21 34.47 3.53
N ASP A 184 13.99 34.52 4.61
CA ASP A 184 15.13 33.63 4.85
C ASP A 184 14.76 32.38 5.67
N ALA A 185 13.47 32.11 5.87
CA ALA A 185 13.03 30.93 6.59
C ALA A 185 13.40 29.65 5.83
N HIS A 186 13.84 28.62 6.57
CA HIS A 186 14.18 27.34 5.97
C HIS A 186 12.94 26.70 5.31
N PRO A 187 12.97 26.31 4.01
CA PRO A 187 11.79 25.87 3.28
C PRO A 187 11.01 24.73 3.94
N MET A 188 11.71 23.76 4.57
CA MET A 188 11.06 22.69 5.32
C MET A 188 10.24 23.20 6.52
N GLY A 189 10.71 24.25 7.21
CA GLY A 189 9.95 24.86 8.30
C GLY A 189 8.67 25.50 7.79
N VAL A 190 8.76 26.21 6.67
CA VAL A 190 7.61 26.83 6.00
C VAL A 190 6.57 25.77 5.60
N VAL A 191 7.01 24.67 4.97
CA VAL A 191 6.13 23.58 4.54
C VAL A 191 5.45 22.90 5.74
N VAL A 192 6.19 22.59 6.81
CA VAL A 192 5.63 21.95 8.00
C VAL A 192 4.59 22.86 8.68
N SER A 193 4.89 24.14 8.83
CA SER A 193 3.95 25.12 9.38
C SER A 193 2.70 25.28 8.51
N ALA A 194 2.85 25.35 7.19
CA ALA A 194 1.74 25.43 6.26
C ALA A 194 0.84 24.18 6.28
N MET A 195 1.44 22.98 6.31
CA MET A 195 0.70 21.72 6.44
C MET A 195 -0.04 21.62 7.78
N SER A 196 0.59 22.07 8.86
CA SER A 196 -0.05 22.14 10.18
C SER A 196 -1.25 23.11 10.16
N ALA A 197 -1.11 24.29 9.56
CA ALA A 197 -2.20 25.24 9.40
C ALA A 197 -3.35 24.66 8.55
N LEU A 198 -3.03 23.97 7.45
CA LEU A 198 -4.02 23.33 6.57
C LEU A 198 -4.90 22.31 7.33
N SER A 199 -4.35 21.61 8.33
CA SER A 199 -5.11 20.65 9.14
C SER A 199 -6.28 21.29 9.92
N VAL A 200 -6.17 22.58 10.26
CA VAL A 200 -7.23 23.33 10.96
C VAL A 200 -8.39 23.63 10.01
N PHE A 201 -8.09 23.94 8.75
CA PHE A 201 -9.10 24.26 7.73
C PHE A 201 -9.85 23.03 7.22
N THR A 202 -9.22 21.86 7.17
CA THR A 202 -9.84 20.63 6.65
C THR A 202 -10.89 20.01 7.58
N LEU A 203 -10.83 20.30 8.88
CA LEU A 203 -11.74 19.70 9.88
C LEU A 203 -13.13 20.38 9.92
N MET A 204 -13.24 21.64 9.52
CA MET A 204 -14.42 22.46 9.83
C MET A 204 -15.60 22.36 8.83
N PRO A 205 -15.41 22.37 7.49
CA PRO A 205 -16.55 22.49 6.58
C PRO A 205 -17.23 21.15 6.23
N THR A 206 -16.49 20.06 6.14
CA THR A 206 -17.01 18.79 5.57
C THR A 206 -17.84 17.99 6.57
N LEU A 207 -17.45 17.98 7.85
CA LEU A 207 -18.21 17.32 8.92
C LEU A 207 -19.48 18.09 9.28
N LEU A 208 -19.43 19.42 9.33
CA LEU A 208 -20.62 20.24 9.57
C LEU A 208 -21.61 20.18 8.41
N LEU A 209 -21.16 20.14 7.15
CA LEU A 209 -22.05 20.02 6.01
C LEU A 209 -22.70 18.63 5.94
N LYS A 210 -21.93 17.55 6.15
CA LYS A 210 -22.49 16.18 6.23
C LYS A 210 -23.43 16.02 7.42
N ALA A 211 -23.10 16.58 8.59
CA ALA A 211 -23.97 16.56 9.76
C ALA A 211 -25.25 17.40 9.55
N LYS A 212 -25.16 18.60 8.95
CA LYS A 212 -26.33 19.42 8.61
C LYS A 212 -27.24 18.75 7.58
N ILE A 213 -26.68 18.16 6.53
CA ILE A 213 -27.45 17.41 5.52
C ILE A 213 -28.11 16.17 6.17
N PHE A 214 -27.40 15.44 7.03
CA PHE A 214 -27.93 14.26 7.73
C PHE A 214 -29.06 14.63 8.72
N ILE A 215 -28.89 15.70 9.50
CA ILE A 215 -29.92 16.21 10.43
C ILE A 215 -31.13 16.74 9.66
N SER A 216 -30.93 17.46 8.56
CA SER A 216 -32.03 17.96 7.72
C SER A 216 -32.83 16.84 7.07
N ARG A 217 -32.17 15.76 6.65
CA ARG A 217 -32.79 14.61 5.98
C ARG A 217 -33.56 13.70 6.94
N ASN A 218 -33.07 13.51 8.18
CA ASN A 218 -33.82 12.79 9.20
C ASN A 218 -35.04 13.57 9.71
N LYS A 219 -34.97 14.91 9.78
CA LYS A 219 -36.10 15.74 10.23
C LYS A 219 -37.29 15.73 9.25
N SER A 220 -37.05 15.48 7.96
CA SER A 220 -38.11 15.30 6.95
C SER A 220 -38.76 13.92 6.97
N GLU A 221 -38.07 12.90 7.48
CA GLU A 221 -38.61 11.52 7.57
C GLU A 221 -39.48 11.31 8.82
N THR A 222 -39.25 12.05 9.91
CA THR A 222 -40.05 11.99 11.14
C THR A 222 -41.36 12.81 11.13
N ASN A 223 -41.68 13.50 10.02
CA ASN A 223 -42.86 14.38 9.91
C ASN A 223 -43.87 13.89 8.84
N LYS A 224 -43.80 12.60 8.50
CA LYS A 224 -44.84 11.82 7.80
C LYS A 224 -45.32 10.72 8.72
#